data_AF-A0A662A2U3-F1
#
_entry.id   AF-A0A662A2U3-F1
#
_cell.length_a   1.000
_cell.length_b   1.000
_cell.length_c   1.000
_cell.angle_alpha   90.00
_cell.angle_beta   90.00
_cell.angle_gamma   90.00
#
_symmetry.space_group_name_H-M   'P 1'
#
loop_
_entity.id
_entity.type
_entity.pdbx_description
1 polymer ?
#
loop_
_entity_poly.entity_id
_entity_poly.type
_entity_poly.pdbx_seq_one_letter_code
_entity_poly.pdbx_strand_id
1 'polypeptide(L)' 'MMQLTLDIDSNSKNTKAFVDFLKTLDFIKIKDKKETMDYSLSEEQIKLLKERKRKHLNKESKSFSWPEIKDGLINSMK' A
#
# COMPACT_ATOMS: atom_id res chain seq x y z
N MET A 1 12.14 17.09 33.39
CA MET A 1 11.14 16.92 32.32
C MET A 1 10.01 17.87 32.64
N MET A 2 9.73 18.88 31.81
CA MET A 2 8.77 19.95 32.14
C MET A 2 7.35 19.45 31.86
N GLN A 3 6.50 19.40 32.89
CA GLN A 3 5.12 18.94 32.77
C GLN A 3 4.24 20.15 32.43
N LEU A 4 3.78 20.23 31.18
CA LEU A 4 2.85 21.26 30.71
C LEU A 4 1.42 20.76 30.93
N THR A 5 0.66 21.49 31.75
CA THR A 5 -0.77 21.22 31.97
C THR A 5 -1.56 22.26 31.19
N LEU A 6 -2.30 21.81 30.18
CA LEU A 6 -3.19 22.66 29.39
C LEU A 6 -4.56 22.66 30.05
N ASP A 7 -5.00 23.83 30.50
CA ASP A 7 -6.37 24.01 30.99
C ASP A 7 -7.31 24.21 29.79
N ILE A 8 -8.24 23.27 29.61
CA ILE A 8 -9.06 23.14 28.42
C ILE A 8 -10.51 23.48 28.81
N ASP A 9 -10.98 24.64 28.35
CA ASP A 9 -12.40 24.98 28.45
C ASP A 9 -13.22 24.07 27.53
N SER A 10 -13.92 23.11 28.16
CA SER A 10 -14.76 22.11 27.50
C SER A 10 -16.00 22.67 26.80
N ASN A 11 -16.36 23.94 27.04
CA ASN A 11 -17.50 24.59 26.39
C ASN A 11 -17.18 25.16 25.01
N SER A 12 -15.89 25.30 24.68
CA SER A 12 -15.46 25.75 23.35
C SER A 12 -15.49 24.59 22.35
N LYS A 13 -16.29 24.76 21.29
CA LYS A 13 -16.39 23.78 20.18
C LYS A 13 -15.04 23.45 19.55
N ASN A 14 -14.16 24.46 19.44
CA ASN A 14 -12.84 24.31 18.84
C ASN A 14 -11.93 23.46 19.73
N THR A 15 -12.02 23.63 21.05
CA THR A 15 -11.21 22.87 22.00
C THR A 15 -11.62 21.40 22.05
N LYS A 16 -12.94 21.13 21.98
CA LYS A 16 -13.45 19.76 21.86
C LYS A 16 -12.97 19.08 20.57
N ALA A 17 -13.06 19.76 19.43
CA ALA A 17 -12.57 19.24 18.16
C ALA A 17 -11.06 18.94 18.18
N PHE A 18 -10.26 19.78 18.83
CA PHE A 18 -8.82 19.55 19.00
C PHE A 18 -8.52 18.34 19.89
N VAL A 19 -9.22 18.19 21.02
CA VAL A 19 -9.08 17.02 21.90
C VAL A 19 -9.50 15.74 21.18
N ASP A 20 -10.60 15.77 20.43
CA ASP A 20 -11.06 14.61 19.67
C ASP A 20 -10.05 14.25 18.57
N PHE A 21 -9.46 15.23 17.87
CA PHE A 21 -8.35 14.99 16.94
C PHE A 21 -7.15 14.33 17.61
N LEU A 22 -6.67 14.84 18.75
CA LEU A 22 -5.56 14.22 19.48
C LEU A 22 -5.85 12.78 19.88
N LYS A 23 -7.08 12.47 20.32
CA LYS A 23 -7.50 11.09 20.61
C LYS A 23 -7.50 10.20 19.37
N THR A 24 -7.85 10.74 18.19
CA THR A 24 -7.73 9.96 16.94
C THR A 24 -6.27 9.69 16.56
N LEU A 25 -5.34 10.60 16.88
CA LEU A 25 -3.92 10.37 16.64
C LEU A 25 -3.36 9.22 17.49
N ASP A 26 -3.88 8.98 18.70
CA ASP A 26 -3.50 7.79 19.48
C ASP A 26 -3.94 6.48 18.82
N PHE A 27 -4.99 6.50 17.98
CA PHE A 27 -5.38 5.38 17.11
C PHE A 27 -4.49 5.28 15.85
N ILE A 28 -3.95 6.43 15.40
CA ILE A 28 -2.96 6.56 14.32
C ILE A 28 -1.52 6.51 14.88
N LYS A 29 -1.32 6.08 16.13
CA LYS A 29 -0.15 5.27 16.46
C LYS A 29 -0.36 3.93 15.76
N ILE A 30 -0.21 4.02 14.44
CA ILE A 30 0.20 2.99 13.51
C ILE A 30 1.00 2.04 14.36
N LYS A 31 0.42 0.85 14.58
CA LYS A 31 1.15 -0.33 15.02
C LYS A 31 2.52 -0.20 14.37
N ASP A 32 3.54 0.16 15.14
CA ASP A 32 4.92 0.20 14.67
C ASP A 32 5.18 -1.22 14.24
N LYS A 33 4.93 -1.44 12.95
CA LYS A 33 4.82 -2.74 12.33
C LYS A 33 6.21 -3.30 12.41
N LYS A 34 6.43 -4.14 13.42
CA LYS A 34 7.32 -5.30 13.37
C LYS A 34 6.87 -6.31 12.28
N GLU A 35 6.36 -5.82 11.15
CA GLU A 35 5.88 -6.58 9.99
C GLU A 35 6.56 -6.10 8.70
N THR A 36 7.80 -5.59 8.78
CA THR A 36 8.60 -5.33 7.57
C THR A 36 9.15 -6.61 6.93
N MET A 37 8.82 -7.80 7.45
CA MET A 37 9.28 -9.09 6.91
C MET A 37 8.33 -9.78 5.92
N ASP A 38 7.09 -9.30 5.72
CA ASP A 38 6.09 -10.06 4.94
C ASP A 38 5.88 -9.61 3.48
N TYR A 39 6.62 -8.60 3.01
CA TYR A 39 6.48 -8.08 1.63
C TYR A 39 7.71 -8.32 0.75
N SER A 40 8.74 -9.03 1.23
CA SER A 40 9.87 -9.40 0.39
C SER A 40 9.52 -10.63 -0.44
N LEU A 41 9.68 -10.53 -1.76
CA LEU A 41 9.59 -11.68 -2.65
C LEU A 41 10.62 -12.74 -2.23
N SER A 42 10.23 -14.01 -2.29
CA SER A 42 11.18 -15.11 -2.11
C SER A 42 12.26 -15.10 -3.19
N GLU A 43 13.41 -15.71 -2.92
CA GLU A 43 14.49 -15.80 -3.90
C GLU A 43 14.05 -16.48 -5.20
N GLU A 44 13.18 -17.49 -5.10
CA GLU A 44 12.59 -18.18 -6.24
C GLU A 44 11.71 -17.25 -7.08
N GLN A 45 10.86 -16.44 -6.43
CA GLN A 45 10.02 -15.45 -7.10
C GLN A 45 10.88 -14.39 -7.81
N ILE A 46 11.95 -13.93 -7.17
CA ILE A 46 12.90 -12.97 -7.75
C ILE A 46 13.58 -13.59 -8.98
N LYS A 47 14.03 -14.84 -8.89
CA LYS A 47 14.67 -15.56 -10.01
C LYS A 47 13.72 -15.69 -11.20
N LEU A 48 12.46 -16.06 -10.95
CA LEU A 48 11.43 -16.15 -11.97
C LEU A 48 11.19 -14.80 -12.66
N LEU A 49 11.09 -13.71 -11.90
CA LEU A 49 10.90 -12.37 -12.46
C LEU A 49 12.10 -11.92 -13.30
N LYS A 50 13.32 -12.21 -12.86
CA LYS A 50 14.55 -11.92 -13.63
C LYS A 50 14.57 -12.68 -14.95
N GLU A 51 14.18 -13.95 -14.94
CA GLU A 51 14.10 -14.77 -16.16
C GLU A 51 13.05 -14.23 -17.14
N ARG A 52 11.84 -13.91 -16.64
CA ARG A 52 10.77 -13.31 -17.45
C ARG A 52 11.22 -11.99 -18.08
N LYS A 53 11.87 -11.13 -17.30
CA LYS A 53 12.44 -9.87 -17.80
C LYS A 53 13.45 -10.13 -18.91
N ARG A 54 14.38 -11.08 -18.73
CA ARG A 54 15.38 -11.45 -19.76
C ARG A 54 14.70 -11.91 -21.05
N LYS A 55 13.73 -12.83 -20.95
CA LYS A 55 12.98 -13.36 -22.09
C LYS A 55 12.22 -12.26 -22.84
N HIS A 56 11.63 -11.31 -22.12
CA HIS A 56 10.94 -10.17 -22.73
C HIS A 56 11.90 -9.26 -23.50
N LEU A 57 13.04 -8.90 -22.88
CA LEU A 57 14.08 -8.08 -23.54
C LEU A 57 14.66 -8.74 -24.79
N ASN A 58 14.79 -10.07 -24.77
CA ASN A 58 15.26 -10.85 -25.91
C ASN A 58 14.19 -11.12 -26.98
N LYS A 59 12.96 -10.61 -26.82
CA LYS A 59 11.80 -10.90 -27.68
C LYS A 59 11.43 -12.40 -27.76
N GLU A 60 11.91 -13.19 -26.79
CA GLU A 60 11.56 -14.62 -26.61
C GLU A 60 10.18 -14.80 -25.97
N SER A 61 9.56 -13.72 -25.47
CA SER A 61 8.20 -13.72 -24.92
C SER A 61 7.42 -12.49 -25.39
N LYS A 62 6.12 -12.69 -25.66
CA LYS A 62 5.19 -11.61 -26.03
C LYS A 62 4.47 -11.12 -24.78
N SER A 63 4.44 -9.82 -24.60
CA SER A 63 3.52 -9.18 -23.65
C SER A 63 2.30 -8.72 -24.43
N PHE A 64 1.12 -9.00 -23.90
CA PHE A 64 -0.13 -8.50 -24.46
C PHE A 64 -0.70 -7.45 -23.53
N SER A 65 -1.19 -6.38 -24.12
CA SER A 65 -2.01 -5.39 -23.43
C SER A 65 -3.39 -5.98 -23.09
N TRP A 66 -4.02 -5.44 -22.06
CA TRP A 66 -5.36 -5.86 -21.67
C TRP A 66 -6.40 -5.77 -22.81
N PRO A 67 -6.41 -4.71 -23.66
CA PRO A 67 -7.28 -4.66 -24.83
C PRO A 67 -7.05 -5.82 -25.81
N GLU A 68 -5.81 -6.17 -26.12
CA GLU A 68 -5.49 -7.29 -27.03
C GLU A 68 -6.00 -8.63 -26.49
N ILE A 69 -5.89 -8.85 -25.17
CA ILE A 69 -6.41 -10.06 -24.52
C ILE A 69 -7.94 -10.07 -24.57
N LYS A 70 -8.59 -8.94 -24.28
CA LYS A 70 -10.05 -8.80 -24.28
C LYS A 70 -10.63 -9.07 -25.67
N ASP A 71 -10.04 -8.50 -26.71
CA ASP A 71 -10.49 -8.67 -28.09
C ASP A 71 -10.23 -10.10 -28.59
N GLY A 72 -9.13 -10.72 -28.17
CA GLY A 72 -8.85 -12.13 -28.44
C GLY A 72 -9.88 -13.08 -27.82
N LEU A 73 -10.31 -12.83 -26.58
CA LEU A 73 -11.35 -13.62 -25.92
C LEU A 73 -12.70 -13.51 -26.62
N ILE A 74 -13.12 -12.29 -26.99
CA ILE A 74 -14.39 -12.04 -27.69
C ILE A 74 -14.43 -12.71 -29.07
N ASN A 75 -13.30 -12.70 -29.79
CA ASN A 75 -13.20 -13.34 -31.11
C ASN A 75 -13.03 -14.86 -31.05
N SER A 76 -12.54 -15.42 -29.93
CA SER A 76 -12.42 -16.88 -29.75
C SER A 76 -13.74 -17.59 -29.40
N MET A 77 -14.77 -16.83 -29.04
CA MET A 77 -16.11 -17.32 -28.69
C MET A 77 -17.13 -17.22 -29.84
N LYS A 78 -16.69 -16.84 -31.05
CA LYS A 78 -17.50 -16.90 -32.29
C LYS A 78 -17.07 -18.09 -33.14
#